data_AF-A0A7K0E709-F1
#
_entry.id   AF-A0A7K0E709-F1
#
_cell.length_a   1.000
_cell.length_b   1.000
_cell.length_c   1.000
_cell.angle_alpha   90.00
_cell.angle_beta   90.00
_cell.angle_gamma   90.00
#
_symmetry.space_group_name_H-M   'P 1'
#
loop_
_entity.id
_entity.type
_entity.pdbx_description
1 polymer ?
#
loop_
_entity_poly.entity_id
_entity_poly.type
_entity_poly.pdbx_seq_one_letter_code
_entity_poly.pdbx_strand_id
1 'polypeptide(L)'
;MLIKKSQIAFYTLLLFTCTLIAQVKIGDDVSTIHDASLFELESTSKAFVLTRVTNAQMLNIVPLSGALVYNIDANCVYAYDGNNWQNLCDNSSSSISLIDNEDGSFTLTTTDGTNYTIPNFSDLQGETGPPGPPGEDGSAVQQEQTLFVASYGQTQFTTPVSIVDSKKIEVYRNGVRIEFITIDENTIELASDIICYEDDNIRIVQLY
;
A
#
# COMPACT_ATOMS: atom_id res chain seq x y z
N MET A 1 -42.16 -73.49 40.28
CA MET A 1 -42.18 -73.06 38.85
C MET A 1 -40.77 -73.25 38.30
N LEU A 2 -40.55 -74.28 37.48
CA LEU A 2 -39.21 -74.60 36.92
C LEU A 2 -39.02 -73.80 35.63
N ILE A 3 -38.13 -72.80 35.66
CA ILE A 3 -37.77 -72.02 34.47
C ILE A 3 -36.97 -72.93 33.52
N LYS A 4 -37.46 -73.11 32.29
CA LYS A 4 -36.84 -73.99 31.28
C LYS A 4 -35.49 -73.39 30.83
N LYS A 5 -34.48 -74.21 30.54
CA LYS A 5 -33.14 -73.77 30.07
C LYS A 5 -33.19 -72.82 28.85
N SER A 6 -34.17 -73.02 27.96
CA SER A 6 -34.43 -72.11 26.82
C SER A 6 -34.88 -70.70 27.24
N GLN A 7 -35.60 -70.57 28.34
CA GLN A 7 -36.01 -69.28 28.90
C GLN A 7 -34.82 -68.56 29.54
N ILE A 8 -33.93 -69.31 30.22
CA ILE A 8 -32.69 -68.75 30.79
C ILE A 8 -31.80 -68.17 29.67
N ALA A 9 -31.60 -68.92 28.58
CA ALA A 9 -30.83 -68.47 27.43
C ALA A 9 -31.42 -67.19 26.79
N PHE A 10 -32.76 -67.10 26.73
CA PHE A 10 -33.47 -65.92 26.22
C PHE A 10 -33.29 -64.70 27.13
N TYR A 11 -33.40 -64.85 28.45
CA TYR A 11 -33.17 -63.75 29.40
C TYR A 11 -31.71 -63.29 29.42
N THR A 12 -30.73 -64.19 29.30
CA THR A 12 -29.31 -63.79 29.18
C THR A 12 -29.00 -63.07 27.86
N LEU A 13 -29.66 -63.45 26.76
CA LEU A 13 -29.53 -62.74 25.49
C LEU A 13 -30.16 -61.33 25.55
N LEU A 14 -31.31 -61.19 26.23
CA LEU A 14 -32.00 -59.92 26.45
C LEU A 14 -31.21 -58.95 27.35
N LEU A 15 -30.45 -59.48 28.32
CA LEU A 15 -29.58 -58.67 29.17
C LEU A 15 -28.30 -58.19 28.45
N PHE A 16 -27.88 -58.86 27.38
CA PHE A 16 -26.64 -58.52 26.66
C PHE A 16 -26.81 -57.38 25.63
N THR A 17 -28.04 -57.01 25.28
CA THR A 17 -28.32 -55.95 24.30
C THR A 17 -28.43 -54.55 24.91
N CYS A 18 -28.34 -54.39 26.24
CA CYS A 18 -28.28 -53.07 26.89
C CYS A 18 -26.85 -52.54 26.91
N THR A 19 -26.37 -52.00 25.78
CA THR A 19 -25.21 -51.09 25.81
C THR A 19 -25.66 -49.75 26.39
N LEU A 20 -25.38 -49.52 27.67
CA LEU A 20 -25.56 -48.22 28.30
C LEU A 20 -24.54 -47.25 27.71
N ILE A 21 -24.98 -46.27 26.92
CA ILE A 21 -24.17 -45.11 26.59
C ILE A 21 -24.20 -44.20 27.82
N ALA A 22 -23.11 -44.16 28.57
CA ALA A 22 -22.94 -43.18 29.63
C ALA A 22 -22.58 -41.82 28.99
N GLN A 23 -23.55 -40.91 28.93
CA GLN A 23 -23.32 -39.51 28.54
C GLN A 23 -22.95 -38.73 29.81
N VAL A 24 -21.94 -37.86 29.73
CA VAL A 24 -21.43 -37.13 30.89
C VAL A 24 -21.82 -35.66 30.78
N LYS A 25 -23.04 -35.36 31.22
CA LYS A 25 -23.45 -34.01 31.61
C LYS A 25 -23.43 -33.90 33.13
N ILE A 26 -22.92 -32.79 33.66
CA ILE A 26 -22.84 -32.52 35.09
C ILE A 26 -23.48 -31.16 35.35
N GLY A 27 -24.56 -31.11 36.12
CA GLY A 27 -25.26 -29.86 36.31
C GLY A 27 -26.71 -29.93 36.73
N ASP A 28 -27.41 -28.83 36.49
CA ASP A 28 -28.81 -28.61 36.86
C ASP A 28 -29.78 -29.53 36.07
N ASP A 29 -29.63 -29.67 34.74
CA ASP A 29 -30.37 -30.65 33.92
C ASP A 29 -29.46 -31.74 33.31
N VAL A 30 -29.28 -32.84 34.03
CA VAL A 30 -28.49 -33.99 33.54
C VAL A 30 -29.24 -34.88 32.54
N SER A 31 -30.51 -34.60 32.24
CA SER A 31 -31.35 -35.46 31.39
C SER A 31 -31.28 -35.11 29.90
N THR A 32 -30.77 -33.93 29.56
CA THR A 32 -30.61 -33.45 28.19
C THR A 32 -29.16 -33.01 27.96
N ILE A 33 -28.43 -33.72 27.11
CA ILE A 33 -27.11 -33.28 26.63
C ILE A 33 -27.28 -32.75 25.20
N HIS A 34 -26.57 -31.69 24.84
CA HIS A 34 -26.58 -31.21 23.47
C HIS A 34 -25.88 -32.23 22.55
N ASP A 35 -26.41 -32.49 21.35
CA ASP A 35 -25.88 -33.54 20.43
C ASP A 35 -24.42 -33.31 19.99
N ALA A 36 -23.95 -32.06 20.06
CA ALA A 36 -22.55 -31.69 19.79
C ALA A 36 -21.61 -31.80 21.01
N SER A 37 -22.14 -32.14 22.19
CA SER A 37 -21.39 -32.18 23.45
C SER A 37 -20.95 -33.61 23.77
N LEU A 38 -19.63 -33.84 23.85
CA LEU A 38 -19.10 -35.03 24.50
C LEU A 38 -19.09 -34.89 26.04
N PHE A 39 -18.90 -33.66 26.53
CA PHE A 39 -18.88 -33.28 27.94
C PHE A 39 -19.54 -31.91 28.09
N GLU A 40 -20.49 -31.80 29.02
CA GLU A 40 -21.24 -30.55 29.25
C GLU A 40 -21.36 -30.25 30.74
N LEU A 41 -21.13 -28.99 31.10
CA LEU A 41 -21.30 -28.47 32.45
C LEU A 41 -22.41 -27.42 32.43
N GLU A 42 -23.43 -27.62 33.26
CA GLU A 42 -24.54 -26.67 33.37
C GLU A 42 -24.73 -26.26 34.83
N SER A 43 -24.57 -24.98 35.15
CA SER A 43 -24.90 -24.49 36.49
C SER A 43 -25.18 -23.01 36.48
N THR A 44 -26.17 -22.60 37.27
CA THR A 44 -26.45 -21.20 37.58
C THR A 44 -25.61 -20.65 38.76
N SER A 45 -24.89 -21.51 39.49
CA SER A 45 -24.20 -21.14 40.75
C SER A 45 -22.77 -21.67 40.88
N LYS A 46 -22.30 -22.51 39.97
CA LYS A 46 -20.96 -23.11 39.99
C LYS A 46 -20.22 -22.75 38.70
N ALA A 47 -18.90 -22.76 38.77
CA ALA A 47 -18.03 -22.52 37.63
C ALA A 47 -17.09 -23.71 37.41
N PHE A 48 -16.65 -23.89 36.18
CA PHE A 48 -15.54 -24.78 35.87
C PHE A 48 -14.23 -24.13 36.32
N VAL A 49 -13.56 -24.74 37.29
CA VAL A 49 -12.25 -24.29 37.76
C VAL A 49 -11.17 -25.08 37.04
N LEU A 50 -10.42 -24.40 36.17
CA LEU A 50 -9.27 -24.98 35.47
C LEU A 50 -8.16 -25.39 36.46
N THR A 51 -7.28 -26.29 36.01
CA THR A 51 -6.07 -26.64 36.76
C THR A 51 -5.22 -25.39 36.98
N ARG A 52 -4.98 -25.06 38.25
CA ARG A 52 -4.22 -23.87 38.66
C ARG A 52 -2.75 -24.22 38.80
N VAL A 53 -1.89 -23.52 38.08
CA VAL A 53 -0.44 -23.78 38.03
C VAL A 53 0.35 -22.50 38.06
N THR A 54 1.57 -22.53 38.61
CA THR A 54 2.56 -21.45 38.39
C THR A 54 3.08 -21.50 36.96
N ASN A 55 3.78 -20.46 36.53
CA ASN A 55 4.39 -20.43 35.20
C ASN A 55 5.44 -21.53 35.03
N ALA A 56 6.24 -21.78 36.08
CA ALA A 56 7.22 -22.85 36.08
C ALA A 56 6.54 -24.24 35.99
N GLN A 57 5.41 -24.45 36.66
CA GLN A 57 4.66 -25.70 36.55
C GLN A 57 4.05 -25.86 35.16
N MET A 58 3.42 -24.81 34.63
CA MET A 58 2.80 -24.80 33.29
C MET A 58 3.79 -25.19 32.19
N LEU A 59 5.00 -24.63 32.21
CA LEU A 59 6.05 -24.91 31.22
C LEU A 59 6.62 -26.33 31.31
N ASN A 60 6.42 -27.02 32.43
CA ASN A 60 6.83 -28.42 32.62
C ASN A 60 5.73 -29.44 32.27
N ILE A 61 4.52 -28.98 31.94
CA ILE A 61 3.46 -29.85 31.44
C ILE A 61 3.83 -30.29 30.01
N VAL A 62 3.53 -31.55 29.66
CA VAL A 62 3.54 -32.04 28.28
C VAL A 62 2.08 -32.07 27.78
N PRO A 63 1.53 -30.93 27.31
CA PRO A 63 0.12 -30.82 26.94
C PRO A 63 -0.16 -31.41 25.55
N LEU A 64 -1.45 -31.69 25.29
CA LEU A 64 -1.98 -31.82 23.95
C LEU A 64 -2.49 -30.45 23.46
N SER A 65 -2.57 -30.24 22.13
CA SER A 65 -3.21 -29.05 21.57
C SER A 65 -4.65 -28.94 22.08
N GLY A 66 -5.05 -27.74 22.51
CA GLY A 66 -6.33 -27.46 23.17
C GLY A 66 -6.33 -27.61 24.69
N ALA A 67 -5.21 -27.99 25.33
CA ALA A 67 -5.13 -28.01 26.79
C ALA A 67 -5.35 -26.61 27.40
N LEU A 68 -6.06 -26.54 28.53
CA LEU A 68 -6.39 -25.31 29.24
C LEU A 68 -5.90 -25.34 30.68
N VAL A 69 -5.29 -24.25 31.15
CA VAL A 69 -4.87 -24.06 32.55
C VAL A 69 -5.14 -22.63 33.00
N TYR A 70 -5.25 -22.42 34.31
CA TYR A 70 -5.21 -21.09 34.90
C TYR A 70 -3.82 -20.85 35.52
N ASN A 71 -3.04 -19.96 34.93
CA ASN A 71 -1.73 -19.58 35.42
C ASN A 71 -1.87 -18.55 36.54
N ILE A 72 -1.46 -18.91 37.76
CA ILE A 72 -1.63 -18.05 38.95
C ILE A 72 -0.58 -16.95 39.06
N ASP A 73 0.57 -17.07 38.39
CA ASP A 73 1.57 -16.00 38.37
C ASP A 73 1.12 -14.88 37.41
N ALA A 74 0.52 -15.27 36.29
CA ALA A 74 -0.03 -14.34 35.30
C ALA A 74 -1.49 -13.92 35.59
N ASN A 75 -2.16 -14.55 36.57
CA ASN A 75 -3.58 -14.39 36.87
C ASN A 75 -4.50 -14.55 35.64
N CYS A 76 -4.22 -15.54 34.79
CA CYS A 76 -4.88 -15.68 33.51
C CYS A 76 -5.04 -17.13 33.02
N VAL A 77 -6.04 -17.36 32.16
CA VAL A 77 -6.22 -18.60 31.40
C VAL A 77 -5.22 -18.69 30.26
N TYR A 78 -4.58 -19.85 30.12
CA TYR A 78 -3.71 -20.19 29.01
C TYR A 78 -4.24 -21.40 28.24
N ALA A 79 -4.13 -21.37 26.92
CA ALA A 79 -4.41 -22.49 26.03
C ALA A 79 -3.15 -22.94 25.29
N TYR A 80 -2.93 -24.25 25.17
CA TYR A 80 -1.82 -24.76 24.37
C TYR A 80 -2.25 -24.93 22.92
N ASP A 81 -1.57 -24.27 21.98
CA ASP A 81 -1.91 -24.33 20.54
C ASP A 81 -1.36 -25.59 19.84
N GLY A 82 -0.53 -26.38 20.52
CA GLY A 82 0.20 -27.52 19.96
C GLY A 82 1.72 -27.29 19.92
N ASN A 83 2.16 -26.06 20.09
CA ASN A 83 3.56 -25.64 20.13
C ASN A 83 3.87 -24.79 21.36
N ASN A 84 3.03 -23.80 21.69
CA ASN A 84 3.23 -22.83 22.75
C ASN A 84 1.97 -22.66 23.62
N TRP A 85 2.18 -22.16 24.84
CA TRP A 85 1.12 -21.70 25.72
C TRP A 85 0.73 -20.27 25.37
N GLN A 86 -0.52 -20.09 24.94
CA GLN A 86 -1.10 -18.80 24.55
C GLN A 86 -1.88 -18.20 25.72
N ASN A 87 -1.55 -16.96 26.09
CA ASN A 87 -2.30 -16.17 27.05
C ASN A 87 -3.65 -15.74 26.43
N LEU A 88 -4.77 -16.10 27.06
CA LEU A 88 -6.11 -15.78 26.54
C LEU A 88 -6.75 -14.52 27.18
N CYS A 89 -6.11 -13.90 28.17
CA CYS A 89 -6.59 -12.66 28.78
C CYS A 89 -5.89 -11.43 28.21
N ASP A 90 -4.76 -11.61 27.55
CA ASP A 90 -4.13 -10.56 26.79
C ASP A 90 -4.90 -10.33 25.48
N ASN A 91 -5.72 -9.27 25.47
CA ASN A 91 -6.32 -8.73 24.25
C ASN A 91 -5.28 -8.03 23.34
N SER A 92 -3.99 -8.32 23.53
CA SER A 92 -2.89 -7.78 22.72
C SER A 92 -2.80 -8.46 21.35
N SER A 93 -3.90 -9.04 20.85
CA SER A 93 -4.12 -9.11 19.42
C SER A 93 -4.20 -7.68 18.89
N SER A 94 -3.02 -7.11 18.66
CA SER A 94 -2.74 -5.90 17.90
C SER A 94 -3.22 -6.08 16.46
N SER A 95 -4.50 -6.34 16.29
CA SER A 95 -5.15 -6.53 15.01
C SER A 95 -5.53 -5.14 14.53
N ILE A 96 -4.77 -4.65 13.56
CA ILE A 96 -5.18 -3.53 12.72
C ILE A 96 -6.21 -4.10 11.76
N SER A 97 -7.41 -3.51 11.70
CA SER A 97 -8.41 -3.89 10.72
C SER A 97 -8.48 -2.86 9.60
N LEU A 98 -8.78 -3.34 8.40
CA LEU A 98 -9.03 -2.53 7.21
C LEU A 98 -10.38 -2.95 6.64
N ILE A 99 -11.29 -1.98 6.52
CA ILE A 99 -12.65 -2.19 6.01
C ILE A 99 -12.83 -1.30 4.78
N ASP A 100 -13.30 -1.91 3.69
CA ASP A 100 -13.84 -1.17 2.53
C ASP A 100 -15.26 -0.71 2.90
N ASN A 101 -15.51 0.59 2.80
CA ASN A 101 -16.82 1.18 3.15
C ASN A 101 -17.83 1.08 1.99
N GLU A 102 -17.45 0.51 0.85
CA GLU A 102 -18.27 0.37 -0.37
C GLU A 102 -18.73 1.70 -1.00
N ASP A 103 -18.26 2.84 -0.48
CA ASP A 103 -18.45 4.19 -1.03
C ASP A 103 -17.18 4.75 -1.69
N GLY A 104 -16.15 3.88 -1.82
CA GLY A 104 -14.83 4.21 -2.35
C GLY A 104 -13.86 4.78 -1.32
N SER A 105 -14.25 4.87 -0.05
CA SER A 105 -13.36 5.13 1.08
C SER A 105 -12.98 3.84 1.82
N PHE A 106 -11.88 3.88 2.58
CA PHE A 106 -11.43 2.76 3.42
C PHE A 106 -11.28 3.22 4.87
N THR A 107 -11.69 2.40 5.83
CA THR A 107 -11.50 2.66 7.26
C THR A 107 -10.44 1.74 7.84
N LEU A 108 -9.40 2.34 8.41
CA LEU A 108 -8.38 1.65 9.21
C LEU A 108 -8.74 1.81 10.70
N THR A 109 -8.87 0.70 11.42
CA THR A 109 -8.99 0.71 12.89
C THR A 109 -7.68 0.24 13.49
N THR A 110 -7.04 1.10 14.27
CA THR A 110 -5.80 0.80 14.98
C THR A 110 -6.06 -0.01 16.25
N THR A 111 -4.99 -0.52 16.85
CA THR A 111 -5.04 -1.42 18.02
C THR A 111 -5.57 -0.77 19.30
N ASP A 112 -5.61 0.56 19.34
CA ASP A 112 -6.21 1.37 20.41
C ASP A 112 -7.69 1.73 20.13
N GLY A 113 -8.25 1.24 19.01
CA GLY A 113 -9.61 1.51 18.59
C GLY A 113 -9.81 2.83 17.83
N THR A 114 -8.73 3.56 17.52
CA THR A 114 -8.83 4.79 16.73
C THR A 114 -9.13 4.46 15.26
N ASN A 115 -10.07 5.19 14.66
CA ASN A 115 -10.43 5.02 13.25
C ASN A 115 -9.80 6.13 12.39
N TYR A 116 -9.19 5.72 11.28
CA TYR A 116 -8.71 6.61 10.23
C TYR A 116 -9.40 6.27 8.92
N THR A 117 -10.23 7.18 8.43
CA THR A 117 -10.88 7.02 7.12
C THR A 117 -10.01 7.66 6.05
N ILE A 118 -9.60 6.84 5.08
CA ILE A 118 -8.99 7.28 3.83
C ILE A 118 -10.15 7.66 2.91
N PRO A 119 -10.34 8.96 2.59
CA PRO A 119 -11.47 9.40 1.77
C PRO A 119 -11.35 8.87 0.33
N ASN A 120 -12.44 8.99 -0.43
CA ASN A 120 -12.47 8.57 -1.82
C ASN A 120 -11.33 9.26 -2.59
N PHE A 121 -10.63 8.51 -3.44
CA PHE A 121 -9.51 9.04 -4.22
C PHE A 121 -9.91 10.24 -5.09
N SER A 122 -11.18 10.30 -5.51
CA SER A 122 -11.75 11.43 -6.26
C SER A 122 -11.73 12.74 -5.46
N ASP A 123 -11.84 12.65 -4.13
CA ASP A 123 -11.82 13.80 -3.22
C ASP A 123 -10.39 14.23 -2.85
N LEU A 124 -9.39 13.42 -3.21
CA LEU A 124 -7.97 13.71 -2.99
C LEU A 124 -7.29 14.39 -4.18
N GLN A 125 -8.03 14.63 -5.28
CA GLN A 125 -7.50 15.38 -6.39
C GLN A 125 -7.40 16.86 -5.99
N GLY A 126 -6.16 17.34 -5.79
CA GLY A 126 -5.90 18.74 -5.46
C GLY A 126 -6.53 19.68 -6.47
N GLU A 127 -6.82 20.92 -6.06
CA GLU A 127 -7.36 21.92 -6.98
C GLU A 127 -6.48 21.99 -8.22
N THR A 128 -7.12 22.02 -9.40
CA THR A 128 -6.40 22.32 -10.64
C THR A 128 -5.72 23.65 -10.41
N GLY A 129 -4.39 23.71 -10.62
CA GLY A 129 -3.64 24.95 -10.44
C GLY A 129 -4.28 26.09 -11.21
N PRO A 130 -4.08 27.35 -10.79
CA PRO A 130 -4.59 28.49 -11.52
C PRO A 130 -4.19 28.37 -13.01
N PRO A 131 -5.11 28.61 -13.96
CA PRO A 131 -4.76 28.67 -15.36
C PRO A 131 -3.52 29.54 -15.55
N GLY A 132 -2.58 29.08 -16.38
CA GLY A 132 -1.41 29.88 -16.71
C GLY A 132 -1.84 31.28 -17.20
N PRO A 133 -0.97 32.31 -17.06
CA PRO A 133 -1.28 33.62 -17.62
C PRO A 133 -1.66 33.46 -19.10
N PRO A 134 -2.68 34.19 -19.60
CA PRO A 134 -2.95 34.25 -21.03
C PRO A 134 -1.64 34.56 -21.76
N GLY A 135 -1.34 33.83 -22.85
CA GLY A 135 -0.18 34.15 -23.67
C GLY A 135 -0.28 35.61 -24.11
N GLU A 136 0.83 36.35 -24.05
CA GLU A 136 0.88 37.70 -24.63
C GLU A 136 0.39 37.62 -26.07
N ASP A 137 -0.55 38.50 -26.44
CA ASP A 137 -0.97 38.67 -27.82
C ASP A 137 0.29 38.85 -28.66
N GLY A 138 0.55 37.93 -29.58
CA GLY A 138 1.73 37.95 -30.43
C GLY A 138 1.76 39.24 -31.23
N SER A 139 2.47 40.25 -30.75
CA SER A 139 2.90 41.37 -31.57
C SER A 139 3.70 40.76 -32.71
N ALA A 140 3.30 41.03 -33.95
CA ALA A 140 4.03 40.59 -35.11
C ALA A 140 5.47 41.10 -34.98
N VAL A 141 6.41 40.21 -34.66
CA VAL A 141 7.84 40.52 -34.66
C VAL A 141 8.17 40.83 -36.11
N GLN A 142 8.51 42.09 -36.38
CA GLN A 142 9.01 42.46 -37.70
C GLN A 142 10.43 41.91 -37.80
N GLN A 143 10.76 41.28 -38.93
CA GLN A 143 12.10 40.78 -39.19
C GLN A 143 12.57 41.22 -40.56
N GLU A 144 13.85 41.55 -40.67
CA GLU A 144 14.55 41.68 -41.94
C GLU A 144 15.61 40.58 -42.04
N GLN A 145 15.83 40.09 -43.25
CA GLN A 145 16.88 39.10 -43.52
C GLN A 145 17.67 39.43 -44.77
N THR A 146 18.96 39.13 -44.73
CA THR A 146 19.85 39.18 -45.89
C THR A 146 20.60 37.87 -46.02
N LEU A 147 20.80 37.43 -47.26
CA LEU A 147 21.58 36.26 -47.62
C LEU A 147 22.81 36.70 -48.41
N PHE A 148 23.99 36.34 -47.92
CA PHE A 148 25.27 36.52 -48.58
C PHE A 148 25.82 35.18 -49.05
N VAL A 149 26.55 35.21 -50.17
CA VAL A 149 27.42 34.11 -50.59
C VAL A 149 28.85 34.51 -50.23
N ALA A 150 29.47 33.80 -49.30
CA ALA A 150 30.77 34.16 -48.77
C ALA A 150 31.90 33.79 -49.73
N SER A 151 32.95 34.61 -49.74
CA SER A 151 34.23 34.28 -50.36
C SER A 151 35.11 33.51 -49.38
N TYR A 152 36.10 32.77 -49.89
CA TYR A 152 37.07 32.06 -49.05
C TYR A 152 37.75 33.01 -48.05
N GLY A 153 37.64 32.68 -46.76
CA GLY A 153 38.24 33.44 -45.66
C GLY A 153 37.47 34.68 -45.22
N GLN A 154 36.30 34.98 -45.80
CA GLN A 154 35.47 36.11 -45.39
C GLN A 154 34.84 35.84 -44.01
N THR A 155 35.05 36.75 -43.06
CA THR A 155 34.48 36.67 -41.70
C THR A 155 33.57 37.84 -41.34
N GLN A 156 33.50 38.88 -42.17
CA GLN A 156 32.73 40.10 -41.90
C GLN A 156 31.59 40.28 -42.89
N PHE A 157 30.43 40.68 -42.36
CA PHE A 157 29.18 40.84 -43.11
C PHE A 157 28.40 42.05 -42.59
N THR A 158 27.82 42.82 -43.51
CA THR A 158 26.97 43.97 -43.16
C THR A 158 25.57 43.51 -42.75
N THR A 159 24.98 44.15 -41.76
CA THR A 159 23.59 43.91 -41.35
C THR A 159 22.59 44.66 -42.23
N PRO A 160 21.33 44.19 -42.36
CA PRO A 160 20.30 44.87 -43.15
C PRO A 160 20.03 46.30 -42.69
N VAL A 161 20.04 46.52 -41.37
CA VAL A 161 19.84 47.82 -40.71
C VAL A 161 20.89 48.00 -39.62
N SER A 162 21.13 49.24 -39.21
CA SER A 162 21.98 49.55 -38.06
C SER A 162 21.57 48.76 -36.82
N ILE A 163 22.57 48.24 -36.13
CA ILE A 163 22.48 47.35 -34.98
C ILE A 163 22.13 48.18 -33.75
N VAL A 164 20.88 48.14 -33.32
CA VAL A 164 20.42 48.76 -32.07
C VAL A 164 20.59 47.82 -30.88
N ASP A 165 20.29 46.54 -31.09
CA ASP A 165 20.46 45.47 -30.09
C ASP A 165 20.98 44.20 -30.78
N SER A 166 22.21 43.81 -30.45
CA SER A 166 22.83 42.60 -31.03
C SER A 166 22.12 41.31 -30.62
N LYS A 167 21.35 41.31 -29.51
CA LYS A 167 20.56 40.15 -29.10
C LYS A 167 19.39 39.86 -30.05
N LYS A 168 19.00 40.83 -30.87
CA LYS A 168 17.97 40.69 -31.90
C LYS A 168 18.53 40.23 -33.24
N ILE A 169 19.81 39.88 -33.32
CA ILE A 169 20.44 39.40 -34.55
C ILE A 169 20.76 37.91 -34.42
N GLU A 170 20.39 37.16 -35.45
CA GLU A 170 20.73 35.76 -35.61
C GLU A 170 21.51 35.56 -36.90
N VAL A 171 22.62 34.84 -36.82
CA VAL A 171 23.50 34.57 -37.97
C VAL A 171 23.54 33.08 -38.20
N TYR A 172 23.35 32.68 -39.46
CA TYR A 172 23.38 31.29 -39.88
C TYR A 172 24.38 31.10 -41.00
N ARG A 173 25.21 30.06 -40.91
CA ARG A 173 26.05 29.58 -42.01
C ARG A 173 25.51 28.24 -42.50
N ASN A 174 25.12 28.18 -43.77
CA ASN A 174 24.50 27.00 -44.39
C ASN A 174 23.34 26.41 -43.57
N GLY A 175 22.58 27.29 -42.89
CA GLY A 175 21.43 26.91 -42.06
C GLY A 175 21.75 26.57 -40.59
N VAL A 176 23.03 26.50 -40.19
CA VAL A 176 23.43 26.32 -38.80
C VAL A 176 23.64 27.67 -38.14
N ARG A 177 22.99 27.91 -36.98
CA ARG A 177 23.16 29.14 -36.20
C ARG A 177 24.58 29.20 -35.65
N ILE A 178 25.24 30.34 -35.83
CA ILE A 178 26.63 30.57 -35.43
C ILE A 178 26.75 31.81 -34.54
N GLU A 179 27.85 31.90 -33.80
CA GLU A 179 28.20 33.06 -32.99
C GLU A 179 28.89 34.15 -33.81
N PHE A 180 28.71 35.38 -33.38
CA PHE A 180 29.29 36.57 -33.99
C PHE A 180 29.57 37.63 -32.92
N ILE A 181 30.39 38.61 -33.27
CA ILE A 181 30.58 39.85 -32.53
C ILE A 181 30.19 41.03 -33.41
N THR A 182 29.74 42.13 -32.81
CA THR A 182 29.52 43.40 -33.52
C THR A 182 30.82 44.19 -33.56
N ILE A 183 31.26 44.59 -34.75
CA ILE A 183 32.48 45.38 -34.90
C ILE A 183 32.19 46.87 -35.06
N ASP A 184 31.02 47.21 -35.62
CA ASP A 184 30.50 48.58 -35.69
C ASP A 184 28.95 48.58 -35.74
N GLU A 185 28.36 49.74 -36.02
CA GLU A 185 26.90 49.93 -36.05
C GLU A 185 26.20 49.18 -37.19
N ASN A 186 26.89 48.68 -38.21
CA ASN A 186 26.30 48.03 -39.39
C ASN A 186 27.01 46.75 -39.80
N THR A 187 27.98 46.27 -39.03
CA THR A 187 28.84 45.15 -39.41
C THR A 187 29.02 44.17 -38.25
N ILE A 188 28.90 42.89 -38.59
CA ILE A 188 29.23 41.77 -37.72
C ILE A 188 30.52 41.08 -38.20
N GLU A 189 31.20 40.43 -37.26
CA GLU A 189 32.29 39.49 -37.53
C GLU A 189 31.94 38.14 -36.92
N LEU A 190 32.11 37.07 -37.68
CA LEU A 190 31.91 35.71 -37.18
C LEU A 190 32.94 35.38 -36.09
N ALA A 191 32.59 34.47 -35.17
CA ALA A 191 33.52 34.04 -34.13
C ALA A 191 34.86 33.52 -34.72
N SER A 192 35.94 33.66 -33.95
CA SER A 192 37.33 33.49 -34.44
C SER A 192 37.70 32.07 -34.88
N ASP A 193 36.89 31.07 -34.54
CA ASP A 193 37.00 29.68 -34.98
C ASP A 193 36.20 29.38 -36.26
N ILE A 194 35.52 30.38 -36.84
CA ILE A 194 34.67 30.24 -38.02
C ILE A 194 35.36 30.84 -39.25
N ILE A 195 35.65 29.98 -40.23
CA ILE A 195 36.16 30.37 -41.54
C ILE A 195 35.12 30.02 -42.60
N CYS A 196 34.69 31.00 -43.40
CA CYS A 196 33.84 30.75 -44.56
C CYS A 196 34.66 30.19 -45.73
N TYR A 197 34.05 29.27 -46.47
CA TYR A 197 34.54 28.78 -47.75
C TYR A 197 33.78 29.45 -48.90
N GLU A 198 34.31 29.33 -50.11
CA GLU A 198 33.61 29.74 -51.32
C GLU A 198 32.23 29.06 -51.39
N ASP A 199 31.22 29.84 -51.76
CA ASP A 199 29.81 29.43 -51.87
C ASP A 199 29.05 29.18 -50.54
N ASP A 200 29.66 29.47 -49.38
CA ASP A 200 28.94 29.40 -48.11
C ASP A 200 27.82 30.45 -48.04
N ASN A 201 26.63 30.01 -47.63
CA ASN A 201 25.47 30.86 -47.46
C ASN A 201 25.43 31.44 -46.04
N ILE A 202 25.57 32.76 -45.92
CA ILE A 202 25.44 33.49 -44.65
C ILE A 202 24.10 34.20 -44.63
N ARG A 203 23.18 33.72 -43.80
CA ARG A 203 21.89 34.36 -43.56
C ARG A 203 21.94 35.13 -42.26
N ILE A 204 21.71 36.43 -42.33
CA ILE A 204 21.55 37.31 -41.16
C ILE A 204 20.07 37.62 -41.04
N VAL A 205 19.50 37.35 -39.86
CA VAL A 205 18.11 37.68 -39.50
C VAL A 205 18.15 38.70 -38.38
N GLN A 206 17.45 39.81 -38.54
CA GLN A 206 17.37 40.88 -37.55
C GLN A 206 15.90 41.10 -37.16
N LEU A 207 15.63 41.01 -35.86
CA LEU A 207 14.29 41.16 -35.26
C LEU A 207 14.10 42.60 -34.76
N TYR A 208 12.87 43.12 -34.82
CA TYR A 208 12.50 44.45 -34.34
C TYR A 208 11.37 44.38 -33.31
#